data_AF-A0A0L0V8N9-F1
#
_entry.id   AF-A0A0L0V8N9-F1
#
_cell.length_a   1.000
_cell.length_b   1.000
_cell.length_c   1.000
_cell.angle_alpha   90.00
_cell.angle_beta   90.00
_cell.angle_gamma   90.00
#
_symmetry.space_group_name_H-M   'P 1'
#
loop_
_entity.id
_entity.type
_entity.pdbx_description
1 polymer ?
#
loop_
_entity_poly.entity_id
_entity_poly.type
_entity_poly.pdbx_seq_one_letter_code
_entity_poly.pdbx_strand_id
1 'polypeptide(L)'
;MQLLNILQISMVLLIQGGAAYTNTPNNFGCAGRVPDHSEAGCVANLPESNGVRMMVAPWNDYEGAYDCSQADPSFKRATCCSDPSDLKYQLSIDIWKQKCREIDGSEIKQY
;
A
#
# COMPACT_ATOMS: atom_id res chain seq x y z
N MET A 1 21.50 18.35 -7.17
CA MET A 1 20.07 18.17 -6.83
C MET A 1 19.61 16.72 -6.87
N GLN A 2 20.28 15.81 -7.60
CA GLN A 2 19.89 14.39 -7.69
C GLN A 2 20.15 13.58 -6.41
N LEU A 3 21.20 13.93 -5.64
CA LEU A 3 21.57 13.24 -4.39
C LEU A 3 20.56 13.41 -3.25
N LEU A 4 19.88 14.56 -3.14
CA LEU A 4 18.86 14.78 -2.10
C LEU A 4 17.63 13.88 -2.31
N ASN A 5 17.19 13.70 -3.56
CA ASN A 5 16.02 12.87 -3.87
C ASN A 5 16.28 11.38 -3.57
N ILE A 6 17.50 10.90 -3.79
CA ILE A 6 17.88 9.51 -3.48
C ILE A 6 17.92 9.30 -1.96
N LEU A 7 18.43 10.27 -1.20
CA LEU A 7 18.45 10.21 0.27
C LEU A 7 17.04 10.18 0.88
N GLN A 8 16.10 10.95 0.35
CA GLN A 8 14.73 10.95 0.87
C GLN A 8 13.99 9.62 0.60
N ILE A 9 14.15 9.03 -0.59
CA ILE A 9 13.58 7.73 -0.93
C ILE A 9 14.22 6.61 -0.06
N SER A 10 15.53 6.71 0.18
CA SER A 10 16.26 5.76 1.03
C SER A 10 15.81 5.84 2.49
N MET A 11 15.44 7.03 2.98
CA MET A 11 14.90 7.19 4.33
C MET A 11 13.53 6.50 4.43
N VAL A 12 12.60 6.74 3.51
CA VAL A 12 11.25 6.12 3.55
C VAL A 12 11.32 4.59 3.50
N LEU A 13 12.27 4.02 2.76
CA LEU A 13 12.52 2.56 2.73
C LEU A 13 13.09 2.00 4.05
N LEU A 14 13.86 2.80 4.80
CA LEU A 14 14.48 2.40 6.07
C LEU A 14 13.60 2.68 7.30
N ILE A 15 12.59 3.56 7.20
CA ILE A 15 11.73 3.93 8.34
C ILE A 15 10.56 2.94 8.54
N GLN A 16 10.39 1.92 7.69
CA GLN A 16 9.45 0.82 7.98
C GLN A 16 9.98 -0.01 9.18
N GLY A 17 9.75 0.51 10.39
CA GLY A 17 10.27 -0.01 11.65
C GLY A 17 9.53 -1.25 12.13
N GLY A 18 9.85 -1.70 13.35
CA GLY A 18 9.24 -2.86 14.00
C GLY A 18 7.70 -2.84 14.08
N ALA A 19 7.08 -1.66 14.01
CA ALA A 19 5.63 -1.50 14.05
C ALA A 19 4.95 -1.99 12.76
N ALA A 20 5.55 -1.74 11.59
CA ALA A 20 5.11 -2.31 10.31
C ALA A 20 5.03 -3.85 10.35
N TYR A 21 5.56 -4.49 11.41
CA TYR A 21 5.51 -5.92 11.60
C TYR A 21 4.17 -6.51 11.99
N THR A 22 3.25 -5.70 12.51
CA THR A 22 1.94 -6.17 12.98
C THR A 22 0.99 -6.59 11.86
N ASN A 23 1.23 -6.14 10.62
CA ASN A 23 0.42 -6.47 9.43
C ASN A 23 -1.08 -6.28 9.66
N THR A 24 -1.45 -5.12 10.21
CA THR A 24 -2.86 -4.70 10.30
C THR A 24 -3.13 -3.58 9.29
N PRO A 25 -4.37 -3.39 8.81
CA PRO A 25 -4.66 -2.34 7.82
C PRO A 25 -4.33 -0.90 8.27
N ASN A 26 -4.18 -0.69 9.57
CA ASN A 26 -3.80 0.58 10.20
C ASN A 26 -2.35 0.62 10.71
N ASN A 27 -1.57 -0.45 10.48
CA ASN A 27 -0.16 -0.52 10.84
C ASN A 27 0.52 -1.62 10.02
N PHE A 28 1.04 -1.24 8.84
CA PHE A 28 1.67 -2.17 7.91
C PHE A 28 2.83 -1.56 7.13
N GLY A 29 3.62 -2.42 6.49
CA GLY A 29 4.66 -2.06 5.55
C GLY A 29 4.89 -3.19 4.56
N CYS A 30 5.12 -2.83 3.30
CA CYS A 30 5.26 -3.79 2.21
C CYS A 30 6.72 -4.07 1.86
N ALA A 31 7.61 -3.08 2.02
CA ALA A 31 9.01 -3.18 1.60
C ALA A 31 9.74 -4.22 2.47
N GLY A 32 10.36 -5.20 1.81
CA GLY A 32 11.08 -6.29 2.47
C GLY A 32 10.18 -7.37 3.11
N ARG A 33 8.85 -7.19 3.09
CA ARG A 33 7.88 -8.13 3.70
C ARG A 33 7.07 -8.88 2.66
N VAL A 34 6.65 -8.17 1.61
CA VAL A 34 6.00 -8.77 0.44
C VAL A 34 6.99 -8.74 -0.73
N PRO A 35 7.57 -9.88 -1.12
CA PRO A 35 8.52 -9.94 -2.24
C PRO A 35 7.91 -9.32 -3.51
N ASP A 36 8.70 -8.49 -4.19
CA ASP A 36 8.35 -7.81 -5.44
C ASP A 36 7.12 -6.87 -5.38
N HIS A 37 6.60 -6.58 -4.18
CA HIS A 37 5.46 -5.68 -3.99
C HIS A 37 5.75 -4.70 -2.85
N SER A 38 6.66 -3.75 -3.06
CA SER A 38 7.10 -2.79 -2.03
C SER A 38 6.13 -1.64 -1.78
N GLU A 39 5.12 -1.47 -2.63
CA GLU A 39 4.32 -0.25 -2.67
C GLU A 39 3.06 -0.40 -1.82
N ALA A 40 2.97 0.36 -0.73
CA ALA A 40 1.84 0.31 0.20
C ALA A 40 0.68 1.18 -0.28
N GLY A 41 -0.50 0.58 -0.38
CA GLY A 41 -1.71 1.23 -0.85
C GLY A 41 -2.91 1.03 0.05
N CYS A 42 -3.88 1.95 -0.09
CA CYS A 42 -5.22 1.83 0.46
C CYS A 42 -6.23 1.75 -0.68
N VAL A 43 -7.22 0.88 -0.53
CA VAL A 43 -8.17 0.49 -1.57
C VAL A 43 -9.59 0.85 -1.14
N ALA A 44 -10.32 1.49 -2.05
CA ALA A 44 -11.75 1.73 -1.98
C ALA A 44 -12.47 0.94 -3.07
N ASN A 45 -13.55 0.26 -2.68
CA ASN A 45 -14.38 -0.50 -3.60
C ASN A 45 -15.21 0.47 -4.47
N LEU A 46 -15.29 0.21 -5.78
CA LEU A 46 -16.17 0.90 -6.72
C LEU A 46 -17.17 -0.10 -7.34
N PRO A 47 -18.30 -0.39 -6.66
CA PRO A 47 -19.24 -1.43 -7.06
C PRO A 47 -19.83 -1.22 -8.46
N GLU A 48 -20.14 0.03 -8.81
CA GLU A 48 -20.77 0.40 -10.08
C GLU A 48 -19.89 0.13 -11.31
N SER A 49 -18.57 0.04 -11.12
CA SER A 49 -17.58 -0.07 -12.20
C SER A 49 -16.82 -1.40 -12.20
N ASN A 50 -17.18 -2.33 -11.30
CA ASN A 50 -16.45 -3.58 -11.08
C ASN A 50 -14.93 -3.35 -10.91
N GLY A 51 -14.58 -2.31 -10.16
CA GLY A 51 -13.21 -1.82 -10.03
C GLY A 51 -12.89 -1.37 -8.62
N VAL A 52 -11.63 -1.00 -8.43
CA VAL A 52 -11.11 -0.41 -7.21
C VAL A 52 -10.53 0.94 -7.50
N ARG A 53 -10.68 1.88 -6.56
CA ARG A 53 -9.88 3.09 -6.52
C ARG A 53 -8.79 2.89 -5.51
N MET A 54 -7.58 3.30 -5.85
CA MET A 54 -6.44 3.17 -4.95
C MET A 54 -5.79 4.51 -4.68
N MET A 55 -5.08 4.56 -3.58
CA MET A 55 -4.19 5.66 -3.23
C MET A 55 -2.96 5.10 -2.52
N VAL A 56 -1.86 5.84 -2.56
CA VAL A 56 -0.71 5.56 -1.71
C VAL A 56 -1.15 5.62 -0.25
N ALA A 57 -0.76 4.62 0.53
CA ALA A 57 -1.14 4.56 1.93
C ALA A 57 -0.55 5.75 2.71
N PRO A 58 -1.32 6.44 3.56
CA PRO A 58 -0.79 7.48 4.42
C PRO A 58 0.27 6.93 5.36
N TRP A 59 1.35 7.68 5.55
CA TRP A 59 2.38 7.37 6.52
C TRP A 59 1.99 7.89 7.91
N ASN A 60 2.05 7.03 8.93
CA ASN A 60 1.82 7.38 10.32
C ASN A 60 3.17 7.52 11.03
N ASP A 61 3.61 8.76 11.28
CA ASP A 61 4.90 9.05 11.95
C ASP A 61 4.96 8.55 13.40
N TYR A 62 3.81 8.46 14.09
CA TYR A 62 3.76 7.99 15.47
C TYR A 62 4.00 6.48 15.56
N GLU A 63 3.36 5.73 14.66
CA GLU A 63 3.53 4.28 14.58
C GLU A 63 4.80 3.89 13.81
N GLY A 64 5.29 4.74 12.91
CA GLY A 64 6.39 4.41 12.01
C GLY A 64 6.00 3.35 10.97
N ALA A 65 4.78 3.44 10.44
CA ALA A 65 4.21 2.49 9.48
C ALA A 65 3.13 3.16 8.61
N TYR A 66 2.64 2.45 7.59
CA TYR A 66 1.49 2.89 6.82
C TYR A 66 0.17 2.58 7.54
N ASP A 67 -0.80 3.48 7.39
CA ASP A 67 -2.07 3.44 8.11
C ASP A 67 -3.24 3.94 7.25
N CYS A 68 -4.07 3.01 6.77
CA CYS A 68 -5.26 3.36 5.98
C CYS A 68 -6.39 3.99 6.79
N SER A 69 -6.33 3.98 8.14
CA SER A 69 -7.33 4.67 8.95
C SER A 69 -7.21 6.21 8.89
N GLN A 70 -6.06 6.71 8.44
CA GLN A 70 -5.84 8.14 8.19
C GLN A 70 -6.28 8.60 6.80
N ALA A 71 -6.65 7.66 5.93
CA ALA A 71 -7.18 7.97 4.61
C ALA A 71 -8.67 8.37 4.66
N ASP A 72 -9.23 8.75 3.51
CA ASP A 72 -10.67 8.86 3.38
C ASP A 72 -11.36 7.54 3.80
N PRO A 73 -12.49 7.58 4.53
CA PRO A 73 -13.13 6.39 5.09
C PRO A 73 -13.52 5.30 4.09
N SER A 74 -13.56 5.60 2.79
CA SER A 74 -13.79 4.60 1.74
C SER A 74 -12.56 3.72 1.46
N PHE A 75 -11.35 4.18 1.79
CA PHE A 75 -10.08 3.51 1.49
C PHE A 75 -9.53 2.73 2.69
N LYS A 76 -10.30 1.77 3.22
CA LYS A 76 -9.89 1.05 4.45
C LYS A 76 -9.08 -0.23 4.22
N ARG A 77 -9.11 -0.79 3.01
CA ARG A 77 -8.41 -2.04 2.73
C ARG A 77 -6.96 -1.74 2.36
N ALA A 78 -6.02 -2.24 3.15
CA ALA A 78 -4.60 -2.16 2.85
C ALA A 78 -4.22 -3.18 1.75
N THR A 79 -3.23 -2.84 0.92
CA THR A 79 -2.68 -3.72 -0.12
C THR A 79 -1.21 -3.39 -0.37
N CYS A 80 -0.48 -4.35 -0.93
CA CYS A 80 0.90 -4.19 -1.39
C CYS A 80 0.96 -4.40 -2.90
N CYS A 81 1.41 -3.40 -3.66
CA CYS A 81 1.50 -3.45 -5.12
C CYS A 81 2.95 -3.48 -5.61
N SER A 82 3.13 -3.98 -6.83
CA SER A 82 4.45 -4.10 -7.48
C SER A 82 4.96 -2.79 -8.06
N ASP A 83 4.08 -1.88 -8.47
CA ASP A 83 4.45 -0.60 -9.06
C ASP A 83 3.66 0.57 -8.44
N PRO A 84 4.29 1.71 -8.12
CA PRO A 84 3.59 2.85 -7.53
C PRO A 84 2.58 3.50 -8.49
N SER A 85 2.65 3.23 -9.79
CA SER A 85 1.66 3.66 -10.77
C SER A 85 0.31 2.97 -10.60
N ASP A 86 0.28 1.73 -10.09
CA ASP A 86 -0.96 1.02 -9.79
C ASP A 86 -1.77 1.80 -8.75
N LEU A 87 -1.10 2.40 -7.76
CA LEU A 87 -1.71 3.14 -6.64
C LEU A 87 -2.29 4.52 -6.99
N LYS A 88 -2.18 4.98 -8.24
CA LYS A 88 -2.56 6.36 -8.63
C LYS A 88 -3.88 6.46 -9.38
N TYR A 89 -4.49 5.33 -9.73
CA TYR A 89 -5.65 5.29 -10.59
C TYR A 89 -6.72 4.30 -10.10
N GLN A 90 -7.84 4.31 -10.80
CA GLN A 90 -8.82 3.23 -10.74
C GLN A 90 -8.30 2.04 -11.54
N LEU A 91 -8.36 0.84 -10.96
CA LEU A 91 -8.07 -0.42 -11.63
C LEU A 91 -9.33 -1.27 -11.73
N SER A 92 -9.38 -2.16 -12.73
CA SER A 92 -10.31 -3.28 -12.66
C SER A 92 -9.89 -4.22 -11.52
N ILE A 93 -10.84 -4.97 -10.97
CA ILE A 93 -10.54 -5.94 -9.90
C ILE A 93 -9.49 -6.96 -10.35
N ASP A 94 -9.54 -7.41 -11.60
CA ASP A 94 -8.60 -8.41 -12.12
C ASP A 94 -7.17 -7.87 -12.21
N ILE A 95 -7.00 -6.62 -12.65
CA ILE A 95 -5.67 -5.98 -12.69
C ILE A 95 -5.15 -5.78 -11.28
N TRP A 96 -5.99 -5.32 -10.35
CA TRP A 96 -5.60 -5.19 -8.94
C TRP A 96 -5.14 -6.51 -8.34
N LYS A 97 -5.88 -7.61 -8.54
CA LYS A 97 -5.49 -8.96 -8.09
C LYS A 97 -4.20 -9.47 -8.72
N GLN A 98 -3.93 -9.08 -9.98
CA GLN A 98 -2.72 -9.48 -10.69
C GLN A 98 -1.49 -8.71 -10.21
N LYS A 99 -1.64 -7.40 -9.94
CA LYS A 99 -0.54 -6.46 -9.68
C LYS A 99 -0.24 -6.24 -8.20
N CYS A 100 -1.18 -6.60 -7.35
CA CYS A 100 -1.10 -6.38 -5.92
C CYS A 100 -1.37 -7.68 -5.13
N ARG A 101 -1.08 -7.59 -3.83
CA ARG A 101 -1.19 -8.64 -2.84
C ARG A 101 -1.83 -8.10 -1.57
N GLU A 102 -2.30 -9.01 -0.74
CA GLU A 102 -2.60 -8.69 0.65
C GLU A 102 -1.32 -8.28 1.38
N ILE A 103 -1.45 -7.63 2.53
CA ILE A 103 -0.30 -7.16 3.33
C ILE A 103 0.54 -8.29 3.95
N ASP A 104 0.02 -9.52 3.96
CA ASP A 104 0.76 -10.74 4.31
C ASP A 104 1.47 -11.39 3.10
N GLY A 105 1.32 -10.80 1.91
CA GLY A 105 1.88 -11.26 0.65
C GLY A 105 1.05 -12.32 -0.08
N SER A 106 -0.10 -12.72 0.46
CA SER A 106 -0.99 -13.67 -0.21
C SER A 106 -1.73 -13.04 -1.39
N GLU A 107 -2.24 -13.91 -2.27
CA GLU A 107 -3.10 -13.48 -3.38
C GLU A 107 -4.44 -12.92 -2.88
N ILE A 108 -4.92 -11.88 -3.55
CA ILE A 108 -6.20 -11.26 -3.27
C ILE A 108 -7.32 -12.15 -3.82
N LYS A 109 -8.00 -12.88 -2.93
CA LYS A 109 -9.06 -13.82 -3.32
C LYS A 109 -10.46 -13.18 -3.32
N GLN A 110 -10.73 -12.32 -2.35
CA GLN A 110 -12.05 -11.74 -2.11
C GLN A 110 -12.05 -10.23 -2.30
N TYR A 111 -13.11 -9.72 -2.92
CA TYR A 111 -13.40 -8.31 -3.15
C TYR A 111 -14.80 -7.98 -2.62
#